data_AF-A0A355DMB4-F1
#
_entry.id   AF-A0A355DMB4-F1
#
_cell.length_a   1.000
_cell.length_b   1.000
_cell.length_c   1.000
_cell.angle_alpha   90.00
_cell.angle_beta   90.00
_cell.angle_gamma   90.00
#
_symmetry.space_group_name_H-M   'P 1'
#
loop_
_entity.id
_entity.type
_entity.pdbx_description
1 polymer ?
#
loop_
_entity_poly.entity_id
_entity_poly.type
_entity_poly.pdbx_seq_one_letter_code
_entity_poly.pdbx_strand_id
1 'polypeptide(L)'
;MSSTTNYIDRVFALTNIERTKLGLAPLTFNTQLFTAAQNHSLSMANNDFFSHINLNGSDSFDRIQDTGYQYSTAGENIAAGYLTPEAVVQGWMNSQGHRANLLNPNFTEIGLGYFYLQNDRGNVNYNSYWTQIFARPLSNNNGVTKVGADSNDDLLGTSRNDRLIGGRGNDSLRGSSGNDRLSGYSGNDILLGHSGHDTLSGGSGHDYLNGYGRTDAEYDTLSGGRGVDKFILGNSWGVFYLGNGFATITDWNSADDVIQVRGNSVTHSYGSRTYSLNNSQNWSGTSRRDTAIYYGSDLIGIVQDITNVSFHDFQWV
;
A
#
# COMPACT_ATOMS: atom_id res chain seq x y z
N MET A 1 -0.67 30.12 18.12
CA MET A 1 -1.22 29.65 16.83
C MET A 1 -0.39 30.12 15.61
N SER A 2 0.80 30.73 15.75
CA SER A 2 1.58 31.24 14.60
C SER A 2 2.88 30.48 14.26
N SER A 3 3.25 29.41 14.99
CA SER A 3 4.50 28.67 14.76
C SER A 3 4.35 27.46 13.82
N THR A 4 3.20 26.79 13.83
CA THR A 4 2.93 25.58 13.03
C THR A 4 2.69 25.88 11.55
N THR A 5 1.92 26.92 11.21
CA THR A 5 1.66 27.33 9.82
C THR A 5 2.95 27.71 9.09
N ASN A 6 3.86 28.43 9.77
CA ASN A 6 5.16 28.82 9.21
C ASN A 6 6.04 27.60 8.85
N TYR A 7 6.02 26.54 9.66
CA TYR A 7 6.83 25.35 9.43
C TYR A 7 6.34 24.55 8.21
N ILE A 8 5.03 24.40 8.06
CA ILE A 8 4.42 23.73 6.90
C ILE A 8 4.75 24.50 5.61
N ASP A 9 4.54 25.81 5.59
CA ASP A 9 4.85 26.66 4.44
C ASP A 9 6.33 26.59 4.06
N ARG A 10 7.21 26.53 5.08
CA ARG A 10 8.66 26.43 4.87
C ARG A 10 9.07 25.08 4.30
N VAL A 11 8.54 23.96 4.82
CA VAL A 11 8.80 22.62 4.26
C VAL A 11 8.29 22.50 2.83
N PHE A 12 7.10 23.05 2.55
CA PHE A 12 6.55 23.10 1.19
C PHE A 12 7.48 23.84 0.22
N ALA A 13 7.93 25.04 0.60
CA ALA A 13 8.85 25.83 -0.20
C ALA A 13 10.18 25.11 -0.44
N LEU A 14 10.79 24.54 0.60
CA LEU A 14 12.05 23.80 0.50
C LEU A 14 11.92 22.56 -0.41
N THR A 15 10.82 21.82 -0.31
CA THR A 15 10.54 20.66 -1.17
C THR A 15 10.50 21.08 -2.64
N ASN A 16 9.79 22.17 -2.96
CA ASN A 16 9.72 22.68 -4.33
C ASN A 16 11.05 23.27 -4.83
N ILE A 17 11.90 23.80 -3.94
CA ILE A 17 13.27 24.22 -4.29
C ILE A 17 14.08 23.00 -4.72
N GLU A 18 14.07 21.89 -3.98
CA GLU A 18 14.81 20.68 -4.34
C GLU A 18 14.35 20.09 -5.67
N ARG A 19 13.04 20.08 -5.94
CA ARG A 19 12.47 19.67 -7.24
C ARG A 19 12.95 20.56 -8.38
N THR A 20 12.93 21.87 -8.18
CA THR A 20 13.32 22.85 -9.20
C THR A 20 14.80 22.73 -9.59
N LYS A 21 15.69 22.39 -8.64
CA LYS A 21 17.12 22.14 -8.93
C LYS A 21 17.35 21.05 -9.97
N LEU A 22 16.39 20.14 -10.14
CA LEU A 22 16.44 19.02 -11.09
C LEU A 22 15.51 19.22 -12.30
N GLY A 23 14.93 20.42 -12.47
CA GLY A 23 14.01 20.72 -13.57
C GLY A 23 12.64 20.04 -13.44
N LEU A 24 12.28 19.53 -12.26
CA LEU A 24 10.96 18.97 -12.01
C LEU A 24 9.93 20.08 -11.78
N ALA A 25 8.69 19.85 -12.21
CA ALA A 25 7.59 20.75 -11.92
C ALA A 25 7.36 20.86 -10.40
N PRO A 26 7.14 22.09 -9.87
CA PRO A 26 6.72 22.28 -8.48
C PRO A 26 5.40 21.56 -8.19
N LEU A 27 5.27 21.04 -6.97
CA LEU A 27 4.05 20.45 -6.45
C LEU A 27 3.09 21.57 -6.01
N THR A 28 1.79 21.35 -6.21
CA THR A 28 0.73 22.21 -5.68
C THR A 28 0.28 21.73 -4.30
N PHE A 29 0.03 22.65 -3.37
CA PHE A 29 -0.48 22.27 -2.05
C PHE A 29 -1.95 21.83 -2.13
N ASN A 30 -2.29 20.72 -1.48
CA ASN A 30 -3.66 20.19 -1.44
C ASN A 30 -4.14 20.04 0.01
N THR A 31 -5.34 20.58 0.30
CA THR A 31 -5.91 20.64 1.65
C THR A 31 -6.43 19.30 2.18
N GLN A 32 -6.86 18.40 1.29
CA GLN A 32 -7.29 17.06 1.65
C GLN A 32 -6.06 16.21 2.01
N LEU A 33 -4.99 16.25 1.19
CA LEU A 33 -3.71 15.63 1.53
C LEU A 33 -3.12 16.19 2.83
N PHE A 34 -3.24 17.51 3.06
CA PHE A 34 -2.85 18.14 4.32
C PHE A 34 -3.60 17.54 5.51
N THR A 35 -4.92 17.36 5.39
CA THR A 35 -5.76 16.79 6.44
C THR A 35 -5.29 15.37 6.80
N ALA A 36 -5.05 14.53 5.79
CA ALA A 36 -4.54 13.17 5.97
C ALA A 36 -3.16 13.17 6.68
N ALA A 37 -2.23 14.00 6.21
CA ALA A 37 -0.88 14.10 6.77
C ALA A 37 -0.88 14.65 8.21
N GLN A 38 -1.68 15.68 8.48
CA GLN A 38 -1.78 16.31 9.79
C GLN A 38 -2.39 15.36 10.83
N ASN A 39 -3.43 14.60 10.44
CA ASN A 39 -4.03 13.59 11.29
C ASN A 39 -3.02 12.48 11.63
N HIS A 40 -2.19 12.06 10.67
CA HIS A 40 -1.16 11.06 10.91
C HIS A 40 -0.07 11.55 11.87
N SER A 41 0.44 12.77 11.65
CA SER A 41 1.41 13.40 12.57
C SER A 41 0.87 13.51 14.00
N LEU A 42 -0.42 13.84 14.16
CA LEU A 42 -1.09 13.90 15.45
C LEU A 42 -1.26 12.50 16.07
N SER A 43 -1.62 11.50 15.25
CA SER A 43 -1.80 10.11 15.67
C SER A 43 -0.49 9.53 16.23
N MET A 44 0.60 9.66 15.47
CA MET A 44 1.95 9.25 15.89
C MET A 44 2.36 9.91 17.21
N ALA A 45 2.12 11.22 17.34
CA ALA A 45 2.47 11.96 18.54
C ALA A 45 1.66 11.56 19.78
N ASN A 46 0.34 11.45 19.65
CA ASN A 46 -0.54 11.19 20.79
C ASN A 46 -0.49 9.74 21.28
N ASN A 47 -0.09 8.81 20.40
CA ASN A 47 -0.07 7.38 20.71
C ASN A 47 1.35 6.80 20.79
N ASP A 48 2.38 7.66 20.74
CA ASP A 48 3.79 7.30 20.85
C ASP A 48 4.25 6.16 19.93
N PHE A 49 3.99 6.32 18.63
CA PHE A 49 4.47 5.38 17.61
C PHE A 49 5.03 6.12 16.40
N PHE A 50 5.85 5.40 15.60
CA PHE A 50 6.42 5.92 14.37
C PHE A 50 6.34 4.86 13.26
N SER A 51 5.32 4.97 12.40
CA SER A 51 5.04 4.01 11.34
C SER A 51 4.21 4.66 10.23
N HIS A 52 4.31 4.14 8.99
CA HIS A 52 3.40 4.47 7.89
C HIS A 52 1.98 3.94 8.11
N ILE A 53 1.85 2.92 8.97
CA ILE A 53 0.60 2.24 9.31
C ILE A 53 0.11 2.73 10.68
N ASN A 54 -1.15 3.14 10.75
CA ASN A 54 -1.82 3.51 12.00
C ASN A 54 -2.09 2.28 12.87
N LEU A 55 -2.36 2.51 14.16
CA LEU A 55 -2.72 1.45 15.11
C LEU A 55 -4.01 0.68 14.74
N ASN A 56 -4.89 1.28 13.93
CA ASN A 56 -6.08 0.63 13.39
C ASN A 56 -5.82 -0.14 12.08
N GLY A 57 -4.56 -0.26 11.65
CA GLY A 57 -4.16 -0.91 10.41
C GLY A 57 -4.19 -0.02 9.16
N SER A 58 -4.74 1.21 9.23
CA SER A 58 -4.84 2.08 8.07
C SER A 58 -3.47 2.62 7.61
N ASP A 59 -3.18 2.52 6.33
CA ASP A 59 -1.98 3.05 5.70
C ASP A 59 -2.19 4.50 5.19
N SER A 60 -1.20 5.06 4.50
CA SER A 60 -1.32 6.41 3.91
C SER A 60 -2.43 6.50 2.86
N PHE A 61 -2.70 5.41 2.14
CA PHE A 61 -3.72 5.36 1.09
C PHE A 61 -5.12 5.47 1.70
N ASP A 62 -5.39 4.70 2.76
CA ASP A 62 -6.63 4.83 3.54
C ASP A 62 -6.82 6.25 4.08
N ARG A 63 -5.78 6.81 4.70
CA ARG A 63 -5.83 8.17 5.27
C ARG A 63 -6.15 9.23 4.22
N ILE A 64 -5.61 9.10 3.01
CA ILE A 64 -5.90 10.03 1.90
C ILE A 64 -7.36 9.89 1.46
N GLN A 65 -7.84 8.66 1.29
CA GLN A 65 -9.21 8.42 0.84
C GLN A 65 -10.26 8.86 1.87
N ASP A 66 -9.97 8.75 3.17
CA ASP A 66 -10.84 9.24 4.26
C ASP A 66 -11.11 10.75 4.17
N THR A 67 -10.25 11.50 3.49
CA THR A 67 -10.44 12.94 3.23
C THR A 67 -11.28 13.22 1.98
N GLY A 68 -11.69 12.17 1.26
CA GLY A 68 -12.39 12.23 -0.02
C GLY A 68 -11.48 12.53 -1.22
N TYR A 69 -10.15 12.52 -1.05
CA TYR A 69 -9.21 12.78 -2.13
C TYR A 69 -8.93 11.52 -2.95
N GLN A 70 -9.03 11.64 -4.27
CA GLN A 70 -8.84 10.55 -5.22
C GLN A 70 -7.55 10.77 -6.01
N TYR A 71 -6.71 9.74 -6.11
CA TYR A 71 -5.40 9.82 -6.74
C TYR A 71 -5.13 8.61 -7.65
N SER A 72 -4.30 8.82 -8.67
CA SER A 72 -3.77 7.74 -9.52
C SER A 72 -2.53 7.09 -8.90
N THR A 73 -1.76 7.87 -8.15
CA THR A 73 -0.59 7.42 -7.41
C THR A 73 -0.40 8.34 -6.21
N ALA A 74 0.07 7.78 -5.10
CA ALA A 74 0.42 8.51 -3.90
C ALA A 74 1.69 7.95 -3.28
N GLY A 75 2.33 8.75 -2.43
CA GLY A 75 3.49 8.34 -1.65
C GLY A 75 3.53 9.11 -0.34
N GLU A 76 4.19 8.55 0.66
CA GLU A 76 4.32 9.16 1.98
C GLU A 76 5.78 9.20 2.44
N ASN A 77 6.16 10.30 3.07
CA ASN A 77 7.35 10.39 3.90
C ASN A 77 6.96 10.74 5.32
N ILE A 78 7.57 10.09 6.32
CA ILE A 78 7.43 10.46 7.72
C ILE A 78 8.80 10.78 8.32
N ALA A 79 8.83 11.63 9.35
CA ALA A 79 10.02 11.89 10.13
C ALA A 79 9.66 12.27 11.56
N ALA A 80 10.54 11.96 12.50
CA ALA A 80 10.39 12.34 13.90
C ALA A 80 11.71 12.88 14.49
N GLY A 81 11.62 13.69 15.54
CA GLY A 81 12.77 14.28 16.24
C GLY A 81 13.46 15.47 15.55
N TYR A 82 13.04 15.87 14.34
CA TYR A 82 13.56 17.05 13.65
C TYR A 82 12.87 18.33 14.12
N LEU A 83 13.66 19.29 14.62
CA LEU A 83 13.12 20.53 15.20
C LEU A 83 12.93 21.67 14.19
N THR A 84 13.47 21.55 12.97
CA THR A 84 13.39 22.62 11.97
C THR A 84 12.99 22.10 10.58
N PRO A 85 12.29 22.92 9.77
CA PRO A 85 11.97 22.61 8.37
C PRO A 85 13.19 22.24 7.52
N GLU A 86 14.30 22.95 7.68
CA GLU A 86 15.54 22.68 6.94
C GLU A 86 16.09 21.29 7.29
N ALA A 87 16.13 20.95 8.57
CA ALA A 87 16.71 19.69 9.01
C ALA A 87 15.88 18.49 8.53
N VAL A 88 14.54 18.58 8.59
CA VAL A 88 13.68 17.47 8.14
C VAL A 88 13.75 17.25 6.62
N VAL A 89 13.75 18.33 5.82
CA VAL A 89 13.89 18.20 4.36
C VAL A 89 15.25 17.63 3.96
N GLN A 90 16.33 18.07 4.60
CA GLN A 90 17.65 17.48 4.37
C GLN A 90 17.71 16.01 4.82
N GLY A 91 17.05 15.66 5.93
CA GLY A 91 16.89 14.27 6.37
C GLY A 91 16.22 13.39 5.32
N TRP A 92 15.11 13.84 4.73
CA TRP A 92 14.45 13.12 3.64
C TRP A 92 15.31 13.04 2.37
N MET A 93 16.00 14.12 1.98
CA MET A 93 16.88 14.11 0.81
C MET A 93 18.08 13.17 0.95
N ASN A 94 18.54 12.91 2.18
CA ASN A 94 19.64 11.98 2.45
C ASN A 94 19.22 10.50 2.50
N SER A 95 17.91 10.22 2.59
CA SER A 95 17.36 8.85 2.53
C SER A 95 16.93 8.50 1.10
N GLN A 96 17.38 7.35 0.58
CA GLN A 96 17.04 6.94 -0.80
C GLN A 96 15.53 6.83 -1.04
N GLY A 97 14.80 6.18 -0.13
CA GLY A 97 13.34 5.99 -0.26
C GLY A 97 12.59 7.31 -0.17
N HIS A 98 12.90 8.13 0.84
CA HIS A 98 12.23 9.43 0.99
C HIS A 98 12.55 10.38 -0.16
N ARG A 99 13.82 10.44 -0.60
CA ARG A 99 14.25 11.25 -1.74
C ARG A 99 13.53 10.83 -3.03
N ALA A 100 13.28 9.53 -3.23
CA ALA A 100 12.54 9.04 -4.39
C ALA A 100 11.12 9.65 -4.44
N ASN A 101 10.44 9.79 -3.29
CA ASN A 101 9.14 10.47 -3.22
C ASN A 101 9.23 11.97 -3.51
N LEU A 102 10.18 12.71 -2.89
CA LEU A 102 10.33 14.17 -3.12
C LEU A 102 10.55 14.48 -4.61
N LEU A 103 11.32 13.65 -5.28
CA LEU A 103 11.76 13.85 -6.66
C LEU A 103 10.96 13.06 -7.69
N ASN A 104 9.83 12.44 -7.29
CA ASN A 104 9.02 11.69 -8.22
C ASN A 104 8.31 12.64 -9.21
N PRO A 105 8.52 12.50 -10.53
CA PRO A 105 7.88 13.35 -11.53
C PRO A 105 6.38 13.06 -11.69
N ASN A 106 5.89 11.91 -11.22
CA ASN A 106 4.49 11.54 -11.35
C ASN A 106 3.60 12.31 -10.37
N PHE A 107 4.12 12.70 -9.21
CA PHE A 107 3.38 13.50 -8.23
C PHE A 107 3.25 14.96 -8.69
N THR A 108 2.05 15.52 -8.50
CA THR A 108 1.72 16.90 -8.87
C THR A 108 1.20 17.70 -7.68
N GLU A 109 0.81 17.04 -6.59
CA GLU A 109 0.26 17.65 -5.38
C GLU A 109 0.94 17.12 -4.11
N ILE A 110 0.88 17.92 -3.04
CA ILE A 110 1.44 17.59 -1.73
C ILE A 110 0.57 18.11 -0.58
N GLY A 111 0.50 17.34 0.50
CA GLY A 111 0.00 17.75 1.81
C GLY A 111 1.06 17.52 2.89
N LEU A 112 1.05 18.34 3.94
CA LEU A 112 2.10 18.34 4.97
C LEU A 112 1.51 18.40 6.38
N GLY A 113 1.82 17.40 7.19
CA GLY A 113 1.50 17.37 8.62
C GLY A 113 2.71 17.72 9.47
N TYR A 114 2.48 18.48 10.54
CA TYR A 114 3.48 18.71 11.59
C TYR A 114 2.81 18.75 12.96
N PHE A 115 3.41 18.09 13.94
CA PHE A 115 2.99 18.19 15.33
C PHE A 115 4.19 18.22 16.29
N TYR A 116 4.12 19.07 17.31
CA TYR A 116 5.14 19.23 18.33
C TYR A 116 4.55 19.05 19.73
N LEU A 117 5.13 18.17 20.54
CA LEU A 117 4.76 17.93 21.93
C LEU A 117 5.60 18.85 22.83
N GLN A 118 4.95 19.85 23.45
CA GLN A 118 5.65 20.83 24.30
C GLN A 118 6.07 20.31 25.68
N ASN A 119 5.45 19.25 26.19
CA ASN A 119 5.57 18.79 27.59
C ASN A 119 5.68 17.27 27.68
N ASP A 120 6.47 16.65 26.82
CA ASP A 120 6.84 15.26 27.00
C ASP A 120 7.79 15.11 28.19
N ARG A 121 7.25 14.68 29.33
CA ARG A 121 8.04 14.42 30.55
C ARG A 121 8.94 13.17 30.42
N GLY A 122 9.53 12.93 29.25
CA GLY A 122 10.34 11.75 28.92
C GLY A 122 9.54 10.49 28.60
N ASN A 123 8.24 10.63 28.32
CA ASN A 123 7.31 9.50 28.11
C ASN A 123 6.95 9.22 26.64
N VAL A 124 7.55 9.95 25.68
CA VAL A 124 7.41 9.65 24.25
C VAL A 124 8.78 9.55 23.61
N ASN A 125 8.86 8.83 22.50
CA ASN A 125 10.11 8.60 21.78
C ASN A 125 10.63 9.87 21.06
N TYR A 126 9.73 10.75 20.62
CA TYR A 126 10.07 11.97 19.90
C TYR A 126 9.14 13.15 20.23
N ASN A 127 9.67 14.37 20.15
CA ASN A 127 8.95 15.61 20.50
C ASN A 127 8.34 16.31 19.28
N SER A 128 8.66 15.83 18.08
CA SER A 128 8.21 16.40 16.81
C SER A 128 7.93 15.28 15.81
N TYR A 129 6.82 15.39 15.08
CA TYR A 129 6.39 14.43 14.07
C TYR A 129 6.00 15.17 12.79
N TRP A 130 6.45 14.64 11.66
CA TRP A 130 6.28 15.22 10.34
C TRP A 130 5.76 14.17 9.37
N THR A 131 4.86 14.59 8.48
CA THR A 131 4.33 13.74 7.41
C THR A 131 4.26 14.54 6.11
N GLN A 132 4.81 14.02 5.02
CA GLN A 132 4.51 14.48 3.67
C GLN A 132 3.68 13.43 2.96
N ILE A 133 2.58 13.85 2.37
CA ILE A 133 1.82 13.01 1.46
C ILE A 133 1.89 13.64 0.09
N PHE A 134 2.37 12.89 -0.89
CA PHE A 134 2.43 13.27 -2.29
C PHE A 134 1.35 12.54 -3.04
N ALA A 135 0.75 13.19 -4.04
CA ALA A 135 -0.15 12.50 -4.93
C ALA A 135 -0.19 13.11 -6.32
N ARG A 136 -0.69 12.32 -7.26
CA ARG A 136 -1.22 12.81 -8.52
C ARG A 136 -2.74 12.66 -8.46
N PRO A 137 -3.52 13.74 -8.58
CA PRO A 137 -4.97 13.65 -8.66
C PRO A 137 -5.38 12.63 -9.70
N LEU A 138 -6.44 11.90 -9.41
CA LEU A 138 -7.07 11.08 -10.42
C LEU A 138 -7.72 12.03 -11.44
N SER A 139 -7.18 12.12 -12.65
CA SER A 139 -7.79 12.94 -13.71
C SER A 139 -9.12 12.30 -14.12
N ASN A 140 -10.25 12.95 -13.76
CA ASN A 140 -11.62 12.77 -14.26
C ASN A 140 -12.10 11.34 -14.60
N ASN A 141 -11.61 10.32 -13.89
CA ASN A 141 -11.97 8.92 -14.10
C ASN A 141 -12.65 8.31 -12.86
N ASN A 142 -13.69 8.97 -12.34
CA ASN A 142 -14.42 8.51 -11.16
C ASN A 142 -14.96 7.09 -11.41
N GLY A 143 -14.34 6.09 -10.80
CA GLY A 143 -15.04 4.85 -10.50
C GLY A 143 -16.11 5.08 -9.44
N VAL A 144 -16.73 4.00 -9.00
CA VAL A 144 -17.82 4.00 -8.04
C VAL A 144 -17.30 3.71 -6.64
N THR A 145 -17.97 4.28 -5.63
CA THR A 145 -17.89 3.76 -4.27
C THR A 145 -19.17 2.97 -4.00
N LYS A 146 -19.04 1.68 -3.71
CA LYS A 146 -20.14 0.80 -3.34
C LYS A 146 -19.88 0.24 -1.94
N VAL A 147 -20.94 0.24 -1.14
CA VAL A 147 -20.92 -0.26 0.24
C VAL A 147 -22.08 -1.25 0.36
N GLY A 148 -21.75 -2.49 0.69
CA GLY A 148 -22.70 -3.53 1.03
C GLY A 148 -23.27 -3.34 2.43
N ALA A 149 -24.20 -4.22 2.79
CA ALA A 149 -24.93 -4.21 4.04
C ALA A 149 -24.39 -5.29 4.99
N ASP A 150 -25.24 -5.78 5.89
CA ASP A 150 -24.88 -6.88 6.81
C ASP A 150 -25.11 -8.28 6.19
N SER A 151 -25.42 -8.35 4.89
CA SER A 151 -25.75 -9.57 4.16
C SER A 151 -24.76 -9.84 3.06
N ASN A 152 -24.68 -11.08 2.57
CA ASN A 152 -23.87 -11.44 1.41
C ASN A 152 -24.21 -10.57 0.18
N ASP A 153 -23.24 -9.77 -0.28
CA ASP A 153 -23.39 -8.82 -1.37
C ASP A 153 -22.55 -9.21 -2.60
N ASP A 154 -23.01 -8.83 -3.79
CA ASP A 154 -22.25 -8.94 -5.04
C ASP A 154 -21.99 -7.53 -5.59
N LEU A 155 -20.76 -7.05 -5.37
CA LEU A 155 -20.33 -5.71 -5.71
C LEU A 155 -19.44 -5.75 -6.95
N LEU A 156 -19.97 -5.20 -8.05
CA LEU A 156 -19.23 -5.02 -9.29
C LEU A 156 -18.79 -3.56 -9.46
N GLY A 157 -17.49 -3.35 -9.68
CA GLY A 157 -16.90 -2.08 -10.10
C GLY A 157 -17.20 -1.75 -11.56
N THR A 158 -16.34 -0.94 -12.15
CA THR A 158 -16.39 -0.35 -13.47
C THR A 158 -15.03 -0.51 -14.13
N SER A 159 -14.81 0.10 -15.29
CA SER A 159 -13.48 0.11 -15.93
C SER A 159 -12.60 1.24 -15.39
N ARG A 160 -12.85 1.71 -14.16
CA ARG A 160 -12.22 2.87 -13.53
C ARG A 160 -11.91 2.51 -12.09
N ASN A 161 -11.06 3.30 -11.43
CA ASN A 161 -10.66 3.07 -10.05
C ASN A 161 -11.86 3.15 -9.09
N ASP A 162 -12.29 2.01 -8.58
CA ASP A 162 -13.44 1.85 -7.71
C ASP A 162 -13.05 1.58 -6.25
N ARG A 163 -14.00 1.82 -5.36
CA ARG A 163 -13.95 1.40 -3.96
C ARG A 163 -15.15 0.51 -3.66
N LEU A 164 -14.90 -0.76 -3.37
CA LEU A 164 -15.92 -1.75 -3.04
C LEU A 164 -15.73 -2.19 -1.60
N ILE A 165 -16.76 -2.03 -0.78
CA ILE A 165 -16.79 -2.41 0.62
C ILE A 165 -17.91 -3.44 0.80
N GLY A 166 -17.56 -4.68 1.16
CA GLY A 166 -18.51 -5.77 1.42
C GLY A 166 -19.35 -5.49 2.66
N GLY A 167 -18.73 -5.52 3.84
CA GLY A 167 -19.42 -5.21 5.10
C GLY A 167 -19.48 -6.43 6.00
N ARG A 168 -20.67 -6.90 6.35
CA ARG A 168 -20.79 -8.23 6.98
C ARG A 168 -21.43 -9.19 5.99
N GLY A 169 -21.10 -10.47 6.11
CA GLY A 169 -21.60 -11.50 5.22
C GLY A 169 -20.48 -12.02 4.34
N ASN A 170 -20.79 -13.03 3.54
CA ASN A 170 -19.83 -13.58 2.59
C ASN A 170 -20.03 -12.88 1.25
N ASP A 171 -19.16 -11.94 0.95
CA ASP A 171 -19.32 -10.99 -0.15
C ASP A 171 -18.49 -11.37 -1.37
N SER A 172 -18.93 -10.93 -2.55
CA SER A 172 -18.25 -11.07 -3.83
C SER A 172 -17.95 -9.68 -4.36
N LEU A 173 -16.68 -9.28 -4.35
CA LEU A 173 -16.21 -7.96 -4.79
C LEU A 173 -15.38 -8.12 -6.05
N ARG A 174 -15.71 -7.35 -7.10
CA ARG A 174 -15.01 -7.37 -8.39
C ARG A 174 -14.68 -5.98 -8.89
N GLY A 175 -13.40 -5.61 -8.92
CA GLY A 175 -12.91 -4.29 -9.39
C GLY A 175 -13.13 -4.08 -10.88
N SER A 176 -12.59 -4.99 -11.70
CA SER A 176 -12.66 -5.06 -13.17
C SER A 176 -11.48 -4.40 -13.88
N SER A 177 -11.42 -3.08 -14.00
CA SER A 177 -10.23 -2.43 -14.55
C SER A 177 -10.03 -1.10 -13.87
N GLY A 178 -8.78 -0.67 -13.75
CA GLY A 178 -8.44 0.48 -12.93
C GLY A 178 -7.77 0.01 -11.65
N ASN A 179 -7.28 0.96 -10.86
CA ASN A 179 -6.63 0.67 -9.59
C ASN A 179 -7.72 0.67 -8.51
N ASP A 180 -8.21 -0.51 -8.18
CA ASP A 180 -9.38 -0.72 -7.36
C ASP A 180 -9.01 -1.01 -5.91
N ARG A 181 -9.90 -0.62 -4.97
CA ARG A 181 -9.79 -0.99 -3.55
C ARG A 181 -10.98 -1.82 -3.15
N LEU A 182 -10.72 -3.08 -2.81
CA LEU A 182 -11.72 -4.06 -2.41
C LEU A 182 -11.51 -4.41 -0.94
N SER A 183 -12.56 -4.30 -0.13
CA SER A 183 -12.52 -4.61 1.30
C SER A 183 -13.71 -5.49 1.68
N GLY A 184 -13.47 -6.75 2.04
CA GLY A 184 -14.51 -7.72 2.41
C GLY A 184 -15.12 -7.42 3.78
N TYR A 185 -14.26 -7.12 4.76
CA TYR A 185 -14.58 -6.92 6.17
C TYR A 185 -14.90 -8.22 6.91
N SER A 186 -16.15 -8.59 7.16
CA SER A 186 -16.47 -9.74 8.01
C SER A 186 -17.24 -10.81 7.27
N GLY A 187 -16.62 -11.97 7.09
CA GLY A 187 -17.21 -13.13 6.45
C GLY A 187 -16.16 -13.81 5.57
N ASN A 188 -16.58 -14.81 4.80
CA ASN A 188 -15.70 -15.48 3.86
C ASN A 188 -15.91 -14.87 2.48
N ASP A 189 -15.03 -13.94 2.12
CA ASP A 189 -15.21 -13.05 0.98
C ASP A 189 -14.42 -13.51 -0.25
N ILE A 190 -14.88 -13.09 -1.42
CA ILE A 190 -14.21 -13.29 -2.71
C ILE A 190 -13.86 -11.93 -3.28
N LEU A 191 -12.57 -11.60 -3.33
CA LEU A 191 -12.06 -10.33 -3.84
C LEU A 191 -11.29 -10.55 -5.15
N LEU A 192 -11.79 -9.94 -6.23
CA LEU A 192 -11.22 -10.02 -7.58
C LEU A 192 -10.85 -8.61 -8.06
N GLY A 193 -9.56 -8.25 -7.99
CA GLY A 193 -9.08 -6.93 -8.44
C GLY A 193 -9.28 -6.73 -9.94
N HIS A 194 -8.72 -7.66 -10.71
CA HIS A 194 -8.59 -7.59 -12.15
C HIS A 194 -7.53 -6.57 -12.60
N SER A 195 -7.72 -5.92 -13.75
CA SER A 195 -6.59 -5.22 -14.40
C SER A 195 -6.30 -3.88 -13.74
N GLY A 196 -5.09 -3.69 -13.23
CA GLY A 196 -4.69 -2.47 -12.56
C GLY A 196 -3.77 -2.74 -11.39
N HIS A 197 -3.48 -1.69 -10.62
CA HIS A 197 -2.76 -1.82 -9.35
C HIS A 197 -3.78 -1.84 -8.22
N ASP A 198 -4.18 -3.02 -7.80
CA ASP A 198 -5.30 -3.17 -6.88
C ASP A 198 -4.84 -3.31 -5.43
N THR A 199 -5.72 -2.94 -4.50
CA THR A 199 -5.56 -3.30 -3.08
C THR A 199 -6.75 -4.09 -2.59
N LEU A 200 -6.50 -5.32 -2.16
CA LEU A 200 -7.51 -6.26 -1.71
C LEU A 200 -7.28 -6.55 -0.22
N SER A 201 -8.31 -6.39 0.60
CA SER A 201 -8.31 -6.70 2.03
C SER A 201 -9.50 -7.59 2.37
N GLY A 202 -9.23 -8.85 2.73
CA GLY A 202 -10.26 -9.84 3.10
C GLY A 202 -10.96 -9.42 4.38
N GLY A 203 -10.22 -9.37 5.48
CA GLY A 203 -10.69 -8.86 6.75
C GLY A 203 -10.73 -9.96 7.80
N SER A 204 -11.91 -10.48 8.14
CA SER A 204 -12.04 -11.59 9.06
C SER A 204 -12.88 -12.69 8.43
N GLY A 205 -12.35 -13.90 8.38
CA GLY A 205 -13.02 -15.06 7.80
C GLY A 205 -12.03 -15.88 6.99
N HIS A 206 -12.51 -16.56 5.97
CA HIS A 206 -11.70 -17.36 5.06
C HIS A 206 -11.84 -16.79 3.66
N ASP A 207 -10.90 -15.92 3.32
CA ASP A 207 -11.05 -15.06 2.16
C ASP A 207 -10.30 -15.59 0.94
N TYR A 208 -10.82 -15.28 -0.24
CA TYR A 208 -10.23 -15.58 -1.52
C TYR A 208 -9.80 -14.28 -2.19
N LEU A 209 -8.49 -14.05 -2.32
CA LEU A 209 -7.94 -12.81 -2.86
C LEU A 209 -7.19 -13.06 -4.17
N ASN A 210 -7.62 -12.37 -5.23
CA ASN A 210 -7.02 -12.47 -6.56
C ASN A 210 -6.85 -11.08 -7.18
N GLY A 211 -5.62 -10.55 -7.16
CA GLY A 211 -5.28 -9.27 -7.78
C GLY A 211 -5.46 -9.26 -9.31
N TYR A 212 -5.01 -10.31 -10.01
CA TYR A 212 -5.25 -10.57 -11.44
C TYR A 212 -4.99 -9.42 -12.45
N GLY A 213 -3.72 -9.19 -12.84
CA GLY A 213 -3.46 -8.36 -14.02
C GLY A 213 -3.62 -9.03 -15.39
N ARG A 214 -4.07 -8.28 -16.40
CA ARG A 214 -4.09 -8.72 -17.83
C ARG A 214 -3.05 -8.01 -18.70
N THR A 215 -2.46 -6.92 -18.23
CA THR A 215 -1.51 -6.10 -18.98
C THR A 215 -0.19 -5.93 -18.23
N ASP A 216 0.78 -5.30 -18.88
CA ASP A 216 2.17 -5.24 -18.44
C ASP A 216 2.33 -4.42 -17.12
N ALA A 217 3.27 -4.85 -16.26
CA ALA A 217 3.74 -4.18 -15.03
C ALA A 217 2.65 -3.72 -14.04
N GLU A 218 1.82 -4.66 -13.59
CA GLU A 218 0.81 -4.44 -12.55
C GLU A 218 1.30 -4.90 -11.17
N TYR A 219 0.95 -4.17 -10.12
CA TYR A 219 1.38 -4.43 -8.74
C TYR A 219 0.19 -4.39 -7.81
N ASP A 220 -0.17 -5.55 -7.27
CA ASP A 220 -1.30 -5.69 -6.36
C ASP A 220 -0.82 -5.80 -4.92
N THR A 221 -1.61 -5.29 -3.99
CA THR A 221 -1.39 -5.47 -2.55
C THR A 221 -2.55 -6.26 -1.97
N LEU A 222 -2.25 -7.37 -1.32
CA LEU A 222 -3.21 -8.35 -0.81
C LEU A 222 -3.00 -8.53 0.70
N SER A 223 -4.07 -8.41 1.47
CA SER A 223 -4.11 -8.66 2.91
C SER A 223 -5.27 -9.60 3.21
N GLY A 224 -5.01 -10.78 3.75
CA GLY A 224 -6.06 -11.76 4.08
C GLY A 224 -6.81 -11.37 5.36
N GLY A 225 -6.06 -10.98 6.38
CA GLY A 225 -6.53 -10.57 7.68
C GLY A 225 -6.57 -11.74 8.67
N ARG A 226 -7.71 -11.96 9.30
CA ARG A 226 -7.91 -13.03 10.28
C ARG A 226 -8.55 -14.23 9.63
N GLY A 227 -7.86 -15.36 9.72
CA GLY A 227 -8.39 -16.68 9.40
C GLY A 227 -7.50 -17.34 8.35
N VAL A 228 -8.00 -18.42 7.75
CA VAL A 228 -7.34 -19.15 6.67
C VAL A 228 -7.66 -18.49 5.34
N ASP A 229 -6.71 -17.72 4.81
CA ASP A 229 -6.90 -16.98 3.58
C ASP A 229 -6.18 -17.62 2.39
N LYS A 230 -6.70 -17.36 1.20
CA LYS A 230 -6.18 -17.90 -0.04
C LYS A 230 -5.78 -16.77 -0.99
N PHE A 231 -4.48 -16.65 -1.22
CA PHE A 231 -3.89 -15.70 -2.15
C PHE A 231 -3.62 -16.35 -3.50
N ILE A 232 -4.12 -15.75 -4.58
CA ILE A 232 -4.02 -16.31 -5.92
C ILE A 232 -2.95 -15.59 -6.73
N LEU A 233 -1.90 -16.32 -7.12
CA LEU A 233 -0.81 -15.85 -7.98
C LEU A 233 -0.84 -16.50 -9.39
N GLY A 234 -1.99 -16.98 -9.85
CA GLY A 234 -2.20 -17.44 -11.25
C GLY A 234 -3.67 -17.52 -11.69
N ASN A 235 -3.93 -17.77 -12.98
CA ASN A 235 -5.29 -18.01 -13.51
C ASN A 235 -5.42 -19.37 -14.22
N SER A 236 -6.61 -19.70 -14.71
CA SER A 236 -6.93 -20.98 -15.37
C SER A 236 -6.10 -21.31 -16.63
N TRP A 237 -5.31 -20.35 -17.14
CA TRP A 237 -4.45 -20.51 -18.33
C TRP A 237 -2.95 -20.58 -18.00
N GLY A 238 -2.53 -20.36 -16.75
CA GLY A 238 -1.12 -20.34 -16.37
C GLY A 238 -0.79 -19.52 -15.12
N VAL A 239 0.45 -19.70 -14.65
CA VAL A 239 1.11 -18.82 -13.68
C VAL A 239 1.17 -17.44 -14.31
N PHE A 240 0.86 -16.39 -13.56
CA PHE A 240 0.92 -15.05 -14.10
C PHE A 240 2.34 -14.79 -14.65
N TYR A 241 2.42 -14.51 -15.96
CA TYR A 241 3.61 -13.86 -16.51
C TYR A 241 3.52 -12.40 -16.10
N LEU A 242 3.89 -12.10 -14.86
CA LEU A 242 3.85 -10.72 -14.40
C LEU A 242 4.95 -9.87 -15.04
N GLY A 243 5.94 -10.47 -15.70
CA GLY A 243 7.02 -9.69 -16.32
C GLY A 243 7.62 -8.72 -15.29
N ASN A 244 7.39 -7.41 -15.47
CA ASN A 244 7.79 -6.36 -14.54
C ASN A 244 6.82 -6.09 -13.35
N GLY A 245 5.74 -6.85 -13.18
CA GLY A 245 4.72 -6.70 -12.12
C GLY A 245 4.81 -7.80 -11.04
N PHE A 246 4.10 -7.67 -9.91
CA PHE A 246 3.96 -8.72 -8.88
C PHE A 246 2.84 -8.44 -7.86
N ALA A 247 2.31 -9.47 -7.20
CA ALA A 247 1.43 -9.29 -6.04
C ALA A 247 2.23 -9.28 -4.72
N THR A 248 1.87 -8.40 -3.80
CA THR A 248 2.47 -8.29 -2.47
C THR A 248 1.47 -8.78 -1.43
N ILE A 249 1.85 -9.75 -0.61
CA ILE A 249 1.08 -10.23 0.53
C ILE A 249 1.65 -9.60 1.79
N THR A 250 0.82 -8.89 2.56
CA THR A 250 1.28 -8.00 3.65
C THR A 250 1.14 -8.57 5.04
N ASP A 251 0.34 -9.61 5.24
CA ASP A 251 -0.06 -10.13 6.55
C ASP A 251 0.00 -11.66 6.67
N TRP A 252 0.82 -12.30 5.84
CA TRP A 252 0.94 -13.75 5.75
C TRP A 252 1.08 -14.47 7.11
N ASN A 253 0.30 -15.52 7.28
CA ASN A 253 0.34 -16.41 8.43
C ASN A 253 0.51 -17.87 7.97
N SER A 254 1.71 -18.42 8.11
CA SER A 254 2.02 -19.79 7.67
C SER A 254 1.24 -20.90 8.39
N ALA A 255 0.54 -20.59 9.49
CA ALA A 255 -0.31 -21.58 10.17
C ALA A 255 -1.70 -21.68 9.53
N ASP A 256 -2.16 -20.61 8.89
CA ASP A 256 -3.53 -20.47 8.43
C ASP A 256 -3.61 -20.29 6.92
N ASP A 257 -2.74 -19.47 6.32
CA ASP A 257 -2.85 -19.01 4.94
C ASP A 257 -2.27 -19.97 3.90
N VAL A 258 -2.75 -19.81 2.68
CA VAL A 258 -2.33 -20.59 1.52
C VAL A 258 -2.07 -19.68 0.32
N ILE A 259 -0.95 -19.92 -0.37
CA ILE A 259 -0.72 -19.36 -1.71
C ILE A 259 -1.14 -20.37 -2.75
N GLN A 260 -2.12 -20.04 -3.59
CA GLN A 260 -2.46 -20.86 -4.74
C GLN A 260 -1.79 -20.30 -6.00
N VAL A 261 -1.04 -21.16 -6.68
CA VAL A 261 -0.48 -20.85 -7.99
C VAL A 261 -1.17 -21.74 -9.03
N ARG A 262 -1.88 -21.13 -9.98
CA ARG A 262 -2.59 -21.86 -11.03
C ARG A 262 -1.72 -22.02 -12.26
N GLY A 263 -1.63 -23.22 -12.85
CA GLY A 263 -0.89 -23.45 -14.10
C GLY A 263 -1.08 -24.86 -14.67
N ASN A 264 -1.06 -24.99 -16.01
CA ASN A 264 -1.31 -26.27 -16.67
C ASN A 264 -0.24 -27.31 -16.30
N SER A 265 -0.65 -28.25 -15.44
CA SER A 265 -0.12 -29.60 -15.19
C SER A 265 1.40 -29.85 -15.27
N VAL A 266 1.85 -30.52 -14.21
CA VAL A 266 2.91 -31.55 -14.15
C VAL A 266 4.29 -31.12 -13.63
N THR A 267 4.65 -31.83 -12.56
CA THR A 267 5.98 -32.21 -12.07
C THR A 267 6.72 -31.26 -11.14
N HIS A 268 6.76 -31.69 -9.87
CA HIS A 268 7.94 -31.59 -9.02
C HIS A 268 9.16 -32.12 -9.80
N SER A 269 9.99 -31.25 -10.35
CA SER A 269 11.35 -31.59 -10.70
C SER A 269 12.25 -30.38 -10.61
N TYR A 270 13.37 -30.60 -9.92
CA TYR A 270 14.55 -29.74 -9.93
C TYR A 270 14.96 -29.45 -11.39
N GLY A 271 14.58 -28.27 -11.92
CA GLY A 271 14.90 -27.79 -13.28
C GLY A 271 13.94 -28.29 -14.38
N SER A 272 13.59 -27.55 -15.45
CA SER A 272 14.08 -26.25 -15.98
C SER A 272 12.96 -25.21 -16.25
N ARG A 273 11.96 -25.14 -15.36
CA ARG A 273 11.08 -23.96 -15.11
C ARG A 273 10.62 -24.04 -13.65
N THR A 274 11.55 -23.86 -12.74
CA THR A 274 11.37 -24.12 -11.30
C THR A 274 10.85 -22.85 -10.62
N TYR A 275 9.87 -23.00 -9.72
CA TYR A 275 9.61 -21.95 -8.75
C TYR A 275 10.78 -21.84 -7.78
N SER A 276 11.13 -20.62 -7.37
CA SER A 276 12.15 -20.40 -6.35
C SER A 276 11.72 -19.35 -5.35
N LEU A 277 12.09 -19.55 -4.09
CA LEU A 277 11.92 -18.59 -3.02
C LEU A 277 13.27 -17.91 -2.76
N ASN A 278 13.27 -16.58 -2.64
CA ASN A 278 14.45 -15.80 -2.31
C ASN A 278 14.16 -14.87 -1.13
N ASN A 279 14.89 -15.06 -0.04
CA ASN A 279 14.74 -14.30 1.20
C ASN A 279 16.00 -13.45 1.52
N SER A 280 16.61 -12.89 0.47
CA SER A 280 17.87 -12.12 0.57
C SER A 280 17.70 -10.62 0.37
N GLN A 281 16.54 -10.17 -0.12
CA GLN A 281 16.27 -8.77 -0.41
C GLN A 281 15.09 -8.26 0.42
N ASN A 282 15.14 -6.97 0.70
CA ASN A 282 14.08 -6.23 1.36
C ASN A 282 13.43 -5.34 0.31
N TRP A 283 12.18 -5.63 0.00
CA TRP A 283 11.33 -5.00 -1.01
C TRP A 283 10.29 -4.08 -0.36
N SER A 284 9.93 -4.33 0.89
CA SER A 284 8.98 -3.53 1.70
C SER A 284 9.62 -2.31 2.35
N GLY A 285 10.95 -2.25 2.43
CA GLY A 285 11.71 -1.16 3.06
C GLY A 285 11.74 -1.21 4.59
N THR A 286 11.25 -2.30 5.21
CA THR A 286 11.27 -2.47 6.68
C THR A 286 12.64 -2.98 7.17
N SER A 287 12.79 -3.43 8.42
CA SER A 287 14.03 -4.11 8.86
C SER A 287 13.97 -5.64 8.68
N ARG A 288 12.80 -6.17 8.31
CA ARG A 288 12.57 -7.60 8.12
C ARG A 288 12.83 -7.96 6.66
N ARG A 289 13.16 -9.23 6.41
CA ARG A 289 13.39 -9.72 5.06
C ARG A 289 12.08 -10.20 4.49
N ASP A 290 11.87 -9.94 3.20
CA ASP A 290 10.71 -10.40 2.47
C ASP A 290 11.05 -11.68 1.72
N THR A 291 10.07 -12.56 1.53
CA THR A 291 10.23 -13.72 0.67
C THR A 291 9.69 -13.42 -0.73
N ALA A 292 10.59 -13.28 -1.69
CA ALA A 292 10.25 -13.17 -3.10
C ALA A 292 9.99 -14.56 -3.71
N ILE A 293 8.92 -14.67 -4.49
CA ILE A 293 8.46 -15.88 -5.17
C ILE A 293 8.70 -15.67 -6.66
N TYR A 294 9.51 -16.54 -7.27
CA TYR A 294 9.83 -16.49 -8.70
C TYR A 294 9.26 -17.68 -9.45
N TYR A 295 8.90 -17.47 -10.72
CA TYR A 295 8.69 -18.52 -11.71
C TYR A 295 9.71 -18.35 -12.85
N GLY A 296 10.74 -19.21 -12.89
CA GLY A 296 11.89 -18.96 -13.75
C GLY A 296 12.65 -17.70 -13.31
N SER A 297 12.74 -16.69 -14.18
CA SER A 297 13.34 -15.38 -13.85
C SER A 297 12.33 -14.34 -13.38
N ASP A 298 11.04 -14.63 -13.51
CA ASP A 298 9.99 -13.62 -13.34
C ASP A 298 9.59 -13.59 -11.86
N LEU A 299 9.60 -12.39 -11.27
CA LEU A 299 9.08 -12.16 -9.93
C LEU A 299 7.55 -12.21 -10.02
N ILE A 300 6.92 -13.13 -9.28
CA ILE A 300 5.47 -13.32 -9.33
C ILE A 300 4.76 -12.95 -8.02
N GLY A 301 5.50 -12.87 -6.92
CA GLY A 301 4.94 -12.45 -5.66
C GLY A 301 5.99 -12.08 -4.62
N ILE A 302 5.59 -11.26 -3.66
CA ILE A 302 6.38 -10.91 -2.49
C ILE A 302 5.54 -11.15 -1.27
N VAL A 303 6.09 -11.85 -0.28
CA VAL A 303 5.50 -11.95 1.06
C VAL A 303 6.33 -11.09 1.99
N GLN A 304 5.73 -10.04 2.53
CA GLN A 304 6.44 -9.06 3.34
C GLN A 304 6.76 -9.58 4.74
N ASP A 305 7.86 -9.08 5.31
CA ASP A 305 8.20 -9.12 6.73
C ASP A 305 8.32 -10.51 7.38
N ILE A 306 8.38 -11.60 6.59
CA ILE A 306 8.26 -12.97 7.08
C ILE A 306 9.34 -13.90 6.54
N THR A 307 9.87 -14.73 7.44
CA THR A 307 11.00 -15.64 7.20
C THR A 307 10.61 -17.08 6.84
N ASN A 308 9.32 -17.45 6.91
CA ASN A 308 8.88 -18.86 6.91
C ASN A 308 7.93 -19.23 5.76
N VAL A 309 7.96 -18.55 4.62
CA VAL A 309 7.26 -19.05 3.43
C VAL A 309 8.02 -20.25 2.89
N SER A 310 7.32 -21.36 2.71
CA SER A 310 7.86 -22.63 2.24
C SER A 310 6.98 -23.21 1.14
N PHE A 311 7.50 -24.14 0.34
CA PHE A 311 6.70 -24.79 -0.70
C PHE A 311 5.55 -25.65 -0.16
N HIS A 312 5.51 -25.97 1.14
CA HIS A 312 4.36 -26.64 1.76
C HIS A 312 3.13 -25.74 1.84
N ASP A 313 3.33 -24.42 1.81
CA ASP A 313 2.27 -23.43 1.94
C ASP A 313 1.58 -23.16 0.59
N PHE A 314 2.00 -23.86 -0.47
CA PHE A 314 1.52 -23.69 -1.83
C PHE A 314 0.49 -24.77 -2.19
N GLN A 315 -0.67 -24.33 -2.67
CA GLN A 315 -1.61 -25.19 -3.39
C GLN A 315 -1.37 -25.07 -4.90
N TRP A 316 -1.01 -26.19 -5.53
CA TRP A 316 -0.79 -26.29 -6.97
C TRP A 316 -2.06 -26.78 -7.65
N VAL A 317 -2.60 -26.01 -8.59
CA VAL A 317 -3.85 -26.35 -9.31
C VAL A 317 -3.72 -26.11 -10.80
#